data_AF-A0A7V9D5X3-F1
#
_entry.id   AF-A0A7V9D5X3-F1
#
_cell.length_a   1.000
_cell.length_b   1.000
_cell.length_c   1.000
_cell.angle_alpha   90.00
_cell.angle_beta   90.00
_cell.angle_gamma   90.00
#
_symmetry.space_group_name_H-M   'P 1'
#
loop_
_entity.id
_entity.type
_entity.pdbx_description
1 polymer ?
#
loop_
_entity_poly.entity_id
_entity_poly.type
_entity_poly.pdbx_seq_one_letter_code
_entity_poly.pdbx_strand_id
1 'polypeptide(L)'
;MEDFPERRGLRARALIASGTSLGMLGLHSEARRSVAEGRTAALELGQNLEWANTSMVAGAVELWAGHPAAAEELLRGGLEALEAMGETAYFSTGAAFLAEAVYRQGRFDEALELTAISESAAAPDDVDSQSALRGARAKVLATRGDFEQATTLAEEALELGERHENPVQTGDLLMSAAEVFRLSGARYKSEEALRRALSCFERKGHLVLATEARSLLSDFEDSSSQS
;
A
#
# COMPACT_ATOMS: atom_id res chain seq x y z
N MET A 1 -4.39 -36.64 -18.22
CA MET A 1 -3.53 -36.32 -17.06
C MET A 1 -4.36 -35.41 -16.18
N GLU A 2 -5.01 -35.99 -15.16
CA GLU A 2 -5.97 -35.25 -14.32
C GLU A 2 -5.25 -34.12 -13.57
N ASP A 3 -5.72 -32.90 -13.82
CA ASP A 3 -5.22 -31.68 -13.22
C ASP A 3 -5.97 -31.47 -11.89
N PHE A 4 -5.35 -31.91 -10.80
CA PHE A 4 -5.95 -31.90 -9.47
C PHE A 4 -6.24 -30.46 -8.99
N PRO A 5 -7.41 -30.19 -8.37
CA PRO A 5 -7.77 -28.86 -7.86
C PRO A 5 -6.70 -28.20 -6.97
N GLU A 6 -5.97 -28.99 -6.18
CA GLU A 6 -4.87 -28.52 -5.33
C GLU A 6 -3.70 -27.92 -6.15
N ARG A 7 -3.38 -28.51 -7.31
CA ARG A 7 -2.33 -27.99 -8.21
C ARG A 7 -2.74 -26.68 -8.86
N ARG A 8 -4.03 -26.54 -9.20
CA ARG A 8 -4.60 -25.29 -9.72
C ARG A 8 -4.59 -24.19 -8.67
N GLY A 9 -4.95 -24.50 -7.42
CA GLY A 9 -4.88 -23.55 -6.31
C GLY A 9 -3.45 -23.07 -6.03
N LEU A 10 -2.48 -23.98 -6.05
CA LEU A 10 -1.06 -23.61 -5.90
C LEU A 10 -0.59 -22.71 -7.06
N ARG A 11 -1.02 -23.01 -8.30
CA ARG A 11 -0.73 -22.18 -9.46
C ARG A 11 -1.34 -20.79 -9.34
N ALA A 12 -2.58 -20.66 -8.90
CA ALA A 12 -3.23 -19.36 -8.69
C ALA A 12 -2.43 -18.49 -7.71
N ARG A 13 -2.03 -19.05 -6.57
CA ARG A 13 -1.20 -18.36 -5.57
C ARG A 13 0.18 -17.98 -6.12
N ALA A 14 0.82 -18.87 -6.88
CA ALA A 14 2.12 -18.60 -7.50
C ALA A 14 2.04 -17.45 -8.52
N LEU A 15 0.95 -17.36 -9.29
CA LEU A 15 0.69 -16.26 -10.22
C LEU A 15 0.55 -14.93 -9.48
N ILE A 16 -0.23 -14.89 -8.39
CA ILE A 16 -0.34 -13.68 -7.56
C ILE A 16 1.04 -13.24 -7.02
N ALA A 17 1.80 -14.15 -6.43
CA ALA A 17 3.13 -13.85 -5.87
C ALA A 17 4.14 -13.42 -6.95
N SER A 18 4.07 -14.04 -8.13
CA SER A 18 4.84 -13.62 -9.30
C SER A 18 4.44 -12.21 -9.73
N GLY A 19 3.15 -11.90 -9.76
CA GLY A 19 2.62 -10.57 -10.05
C GLY A 19 3.17 -9.49 -9.12
N THR A 20 3.16 -9.73 -7.80
CA THR A 20 3.80 -8.85 -6.82
C THR A 20 5.27 -8.62 -7.14
N SER A 21 6.02 -9.68 -7.39
CA SER A 21 7.47 -9.59 -7.64
C SER A 21 7.79 -8.86 -8.93
N LEU A 22 7.02 -9.11 -10.01
CA LEU A 22 7.13 -8.40 -11.28
C LEU A 22 6.81 -6.91 -11.13
N GLY A 23 5.78 -6.57 -10.34
CA GLY A 23 5.41 -5.20 -10.04
C GLY A 23 6.52 -4.46 -9.30
N MET A 24 7.11 -5.09 -8.29
CA MET A 24 8.27 -4.55 -7.55
C MET A 24 9.46 -4.22 -8.47
N LEU A 25 9.68 -5.02 -9.52
CA LEU A 25 10.74 -4.84 -10.51
C LEU A 25 10.39 -3.83 -11.61
N GLY A 26 9.17 -3.28 -11.61
CA GLY A 26 8.69 -2.36 -12.64
C GLY A 26 8.24 -3.03 -13.94
N LEU A 27 8.06 -4.35 -13.94
CA LEU A 27 7.52 -5.12 -15.07
C LEU A 27 5.98 -5.12 -15.00
N HIS A 28 5.38 -3.93 -15.08
CA HIS A 28 3.97 -3.69 -14.76
C HIS A 28 3.00 -4.47 -15.67
N SER A 29 3.32 -4.59 -16.96
CA SER A 29 2.46 -5.33 -17.92
C SER A 29 2.43 -6.82 -17.61
N GLU A 30 3.57 -7.41 -17.28
CA GLU A 30 3.70 -8.80 -16.85
C GLU A 30 3.06 -9.01 -15.48
N ALA A 31 3.24 -8.06 -14.56
CA ALA A 31 2.62 -8.07 -13.24
C ALA A 31 1.09 -8.13 -13.32
N ARG A 32 0.48 -7.21 -14.09
CA ARG A 32 -0.97 -7.17 -14.34
C ARG A 32 -1.48 -8.49 -14.89
N ARG A 33 -0.79 -9.03 -15.90
CA ARG A 33 -1.17 -10.30 -16.53
C ARG A 33 -1.14 -11.45 -15.52
N SER A 34 -0.05 -11.56 -14.77
CA SER A 34 0.12 -12.60 -13.75
C SER A 34 -0.95 -12.50 -12.65
N VAL A 35 -1.20 -11.29 -12.14
CA VAL A 35 -2.27 -11.07 -11.15
C VAL A 35 -3.66 -11.40 -11.72
N ALA A 36 -3.98 -10.96 -12.94
CA ALA A 36 -5.27 -11.23 -13.58
C ALA A 36 -5.50 -12.73 -13.82
N GLU A 37 -4.47 -13.46 -14.26
CA GLU A 37 -4.53 -14.93 -14.42
C GLU A 37 -4.73 -15.63 -13.07
N GLY A 38 -4.00 -15.21 -12.03
CA GLY A 38 -4.14 -15.76 -10.67
C GLY A 38 -5.54 -15.52 -10.09
N ARG A 39 -6.08 -14.31 -10.27
CA ARG A 39 -7.44 -13.93 -9.85
C ARG A 39 -8.50 -14.74 -10.58
N THR A 40 -8.36 -14.90 -11.90
CA THR A 40 -9.29 -15.70 -12.72
C THR A 40 -9.29 -17.16 -12.25
N ALA A 41 -8.11 -17.73 -12.02
CA ALA A 41 -8.00 -19.10 -11.51
C ALA A 41 -8.64 -19.27 -10.11
N ALA A 42 -8.51 -18.28 -9.22
CA ALA A 42 -9.18 -18.32 -7.91
C ALA A 42 -10.71 -18.35 -8.05
N LEU A 43 -11.30 -17.54 -8.95
CA LEU A 43 -12.73 -17.58 -9.24
C LEU A 43 -13.19 -18.91 -9.82
N GLU A 44 -12.46 -19.46 -10.79
CA GLU A 44 -12.78 -20.74 -11.42
C GLU A 44 -12.77 -21.91 -10.42
N LEU A 45 -11.96 -21.79 -9.35
CA LEU A 45 -11.89 -22.75 -8.25
C LEU A 45 -12.92 -22.48 -7.14
N GLY A 46 -13.75 -21.43 -7.26
CA GLY A 46 -14.70 -21.01 -6.23
C GLY A 46 -14.05 -20.42 -4.98
N GLN A 47 -12.78 -20.01 -5.05
CA GLN A 47 -12.01 -19.43 -3.95
C GLN A 47 -12.30 -17.93 -3.83
N ASN A 48 -13.57 -17.59 -3.56
CA ASN A 48 -14.04 -16.19 -3.61
C ASN A 48 -13.31 -15.29 -2.61
N LEU A 49 -12.98 -15.79 -1.41
CA LEU A 49 -12.21 -15.05 -0.42
C LEU A 49 -10.80 -14.69 -0.95
N GLU A 50 -10.11 -15.64 -1.56
CA GLU A 50 -8.78 -15.41 -2.16
C GLU A 50 -8.87 -14.45 -3.34
N TRP A 51 -9.88 -14.58 -4.19
CA TRP A 51 -10.13 -13.61 -5.25
C TRP A 51 -10.39 -12.20 -4.69
N ALA A 52 -11.17 -12.05 -3.63
CA ALA A 52 -11.46 -10.75 -3.05
C ALA A 52 -10.20 -10.13 -2.41
N ASN A 53 -9.47 -10.91 -1.59
CA ASN A 53 -8.21 -10.50 -0.95
C ASN A 53 -7.13 -10.08 -1.95
N THR A 54 -6.99 -10.79 -3.08
CA THR A 54 -5.99 -10.47 -4.11
C THR A 54 -6.23 -9.14 -4.84
N SER A 55 -7.35 -8.45 -4.57
CA SER A 55 -7.58 -7.08 -5.03
C SER A 55 -6.54 -6.10 -4.48
N MET A 56 -6.04 -6.34 -3.26
CA MET A 56 -4.99 -5.52 -2.65
C MET A 56 -3.67 -5.63 -3.41
N VAL A 57 -3.31 -6.84 -3.88
CA VAL A 57 -2.13 -7.04 -4.74
C VAL A 57 -2.32 -6.36 -6.08
N ALA A 58 -3.49 -6.49 -6.69
CA ALA A 58 -3.80 -5.85 -7.96
C ALA A 58 -3.74 -4.31 -7.84
N GLY A 59 -4.32 -3.75 -6.77
CA GLY A 59 -4.27 -2.34 -6.45
C GLY A 59 -2.85 -1.83 -6.23
N ALA A 60 -2.03 -2.57 -5.46
CA ALA A 60 -0.64 -2.21 -5.22
C ALA A 60 0.18 -2.14 -6.53
N VAL A 61 -0.01 -3.11 -7.44
CA VAL A 61 0.65 -3.11 -8.76
C VAL A 61 0.29 -1.85 -9.57
N GLU A 62 -0.97 -1.41 -9.52
CA GLU A 62 -1.38 -0.17 -10.18
C GLU A 62 -0.83 1.08 -9.49
N LEU A 63 -0.75 1.10 -8.15
CA LEU A 63 -0.14 2.20 -7.42
C LEU A 63 1.36 2.35 -7.75
N TRP A 64 2.10 1.23 -7.82
CA TRP A 64 3.50 1.23 -8.26
C TRP A 64 3.65 1.68 -9.72
N ALA A 65 2.65 1.40 -10.56
CA ALA A 65 2.60 1.90 -11.93
C ALA A 65 2.22 3.38 -12.06
N GLY A 66 1.86 4.05 -10.96
CA GLY A 66 1.37 5.43 -10.98
C GLY A 66 -0.08 5.57 -11.48
N HIS A 67 -0.91 4.53 -11.36
CA HIS A 67 -2.30 4.50 -11.82
C HIS A 67 -3.30 4.37 -10.66
N PRO A 68 -3.46 5.41 -9.81
CA PRO A 68 -4.27 5.30 -8.60
C PRO A 68 -5.78 5.10 -8.87
N ALA A 69 -6.31 5.58 -10.01
CA ALA A 69 -7.71 5.33 -10.38
C ALA A 69 -7.97 3.84 -10.70
N ALA A 70 -7.05 3.18 -11.42
CA ALA A 70 -7.17 1.75 -11.67
C ALA A 70 -7.02 0.93 -10.38
N ALA A 71 -6.17 1.37 -9.45
CA ALA A 71 -6.04 0.74 -8.14
C ALA A 71 -7.37 0.79 -7.36
N GLU A 72 -8.03 1.95 -7.34
CA GLU A 72 -9.33 2.10 -6.69
C GLU A 72 -10.40 1.16 -7.25
N GLU A 73 -10.54 1.07 -8.58
CA GLU A 73 -11.55 0.21 -9.21
C GLU A 73 -11.40 -1.25 -8.74
N LEU A 74 -10.15 -1.74 -8.71
CA LEU A 74 -9.83 -3.09 -8.26
C LEU A 74 -10.10 -3.28 -6.77
N LEU A 75 -9.69 -2.32 -5.94
CA LEU A 75 -9.87 -2.37 -4.48
C LEU A 75 -11.35 -2.33 -4.10
N ARG A 76 -12.16 -1.47 -4.73
CA ARG A 76 -13.61 -1.40 -4.47
C ARG A 76 -14.31 -2.71 -4.77
N GLY A 77 -14.01 -3.33 -5.93
CA GLY A 77 -14.59 -4.63 -6.27
C GLY A 77 -14.19 -5.75 -5.30
N GLY A 78 -12.98 -5.70 -4.75
CA GLY A 78 -12.55 -6.62 -3.70
C GLY A 78 -13.25 -6.38 -2.36
N LEU A 79 -13.35 -5.12 -1.94
CA LEU A 79 -14.00 -4.73 -0.69
C LEU A 79 -15.49 -5.04 -0.68
N GLU A 80 -16.21 -4.79 -1.78
CA GLU A 80 -17.63 -5.16 -1.91
C GLU A 80 -17.84 -6.67 -1.69
N ALA A 81 -16.94 -7.50 -2.24
CA ALA A 81 -17.01 -8.93 -2.04
C ALA A 81 -16.64 -9.38 -0.62
N LEU A 82 -15.64 -8.76 0.00
CA LEU A 82 -15.27 -9.03 1.40
C LEU A 82 -16.41 -8.65 2.35
N GLU A 83 -17.04 -7.48 2.13
CA GLU A 83 -18.20 -7.03 2.89
C GLU A 83 -19.37 -8.00 2.76
N ALA A 84 -19.69 -8.46 1.54
CA ALA A 84 -20.73 -9.44 1.29
C ALA A 84 -20.47 -10.80 1.98
N MET A 85 -19.20 -11.14 2.23
CA MET A 85 -18.81 -12.33 2.99
C MET A 85 -18.81 -12.13 4.51
N GLY A 86 -18.98 -10.89 4.98
CA GLY A 86 -18.78 -10.52 6.38
C GLY A 86 -17.33 -10.65 6.84
N GLU A 87 -16.37 -10.61 5.91
CA GLU A 87 -14.96 -10.77 6.22
C GLU A 87 -14.33 -9.43 6.59
N THR A 88 -13.98 -9.25 7.87
CA THR A 88 -13.56 -7.94 8.38
C THR A 88 -12.05 -7.72 8.34
N ALA A 89 -11.23 -8.76 8.49
CA ALA A 89 -9.78 -8.62 8.60
C ALA A 89 -9.14 -8.15 7.28
N TYR A 90 -9.47 -8.80 6.16
CA TYR A 90 -9.00 -8.32 4.86
C TYR A 90 -9.70 -7.02 4.43
N PHE A 91 -10.94 -6.80 4.86
CA PHE A 91 -11.69 -5.59 4.53
C PHE A 91 -11.03 -4.35 5.15
N SER A 92 -10.64 -4.40 6.43
CA SER A 92 -9.97 -3.27 7.08
C SER A 92 -8.66 -2.90 6.40
N THR A 93 -7.85 -3.88 6.00
CA THR A 93 -6.59 -3.64 5.29
C THR A 93 -6.85 -3.05 3.90
N GLY A 94 -7.79 -3.64 3.14
CA GLY A 94 -8.15 -3.15 1.81
C GLY A 94 -8.72 -1.73 1.83
N ALA A 95 -9.48 -1.36 2.86
CA ALA A 95 -10.01 0.00 3.03
C ALA A 95 -8.88 1.02 3.27
N ALA A 96 -7.83 0.66 4.01
CA ALA A 96 -6.65 1.52 4.17
C ALA A 96 -5.89 1.70 2.84
N PHE A 97 -5.77 0.64 2.03
CA PHE A 97 -5.13 0.73 0.71
C PHE A 97 -5.99 1.53 -0.28
N LEU A 98 -7.31 1.44 -0.18
CA LEU A 98 -8.22 2.27 -0.96
C LEU A 98 -8.10 3.75 -0.56
N ALA A 99 -7.94 4.05 0.74
CA ALA A 99 -7.66 5.40 1.20
C ALA A 99 -6.40 5.98 0.55
N GLU A 100 -5.34 5.19 0.41
CA GLU A 100 -4.11 5.60 -0.29
C GLU A 100 -4.36 5.87 -1.77
N ALA A 101 -5.08 4.99 -2.47
CA ALA A 101 -5.40 5.17 -3.89
C ALA A 101 -6.23 6.43 -4.13
N VAL A 102 -7.19 6.73 -3.25
CA VAL A 102 -8.04 7.91 -3.32
C VAL A 102 -7.26 9.18 -2.93
N TYR A 103 -6.36 9.10 -1.94
CA TYR A 103 -5.44 10.17 -1.55
C TYR A 103 -4.58 10.63 -2.73
N ARG A 104 -3.96 9.69 -3.46
CA ARG A 104 -3.12 10.00 -4.64
C ARG A 104 -3.90 10.65 -5.78
N GLN A 105 -5.23 10.59 -5.76
CA GLN A 105 -6.11 11.28 -6.71
C GLN A 105 -6.56 12.67 -6.22
N GLY A 106 -6.09 13.11 -5.05
CA GLY A 106 -6.46 14.41 -4.46
C GLY A 106 -7.83 14.44 -3.78
N ARG A 107 -8.50 13.29 -3.62
CA ARG A 107 -9.82 13.21 -2.98
C ARG A 107 -9.70 13.00 -1.48
N PHE A 108 -9.28 14.06 -0.79
CA PHE A 108 -8.87 13.99 0.61
C PHE A 108 -10.00 13.68 1.60
N ASP A 109 -11.22 14.17 1.37
CA ASP A 109 -12.37 13.87 2.25
C ASP A 109 -12.70 12.38 2.23
N GLU A 110 -12.80 11.80 1.03
CA GLU A 110 -13.09 10.38 0.85
C GLU A 110 -11.96 9.49 1.41
N ALA A 111 -10.70 9.91 1.27
CA ALA A 111 -9.58 9.21 1.89
C ALA A 111 -9.71 9.17 3.43
N LEU A 112 -10.18 10.24 4.08
CA LEU A 112 -10.44 10.24 5.53
C LEU A 112 -11.58 9.29 5.90
N GLU A 113 -12.68 9.33 5.16
CA GLU A 113 -13.82 8.43 5.37
C GLU A 113 -13.38 6.96 5.29
N LEU A 114 -12.57 6.61 4.29
CA LEU A 114 -12.01 5.27 4.13
C LEU A 114 -11.09 4.87 5.30
N THR A 115 -10.30 5.79 5.84
CA THR A 115 -9.50 5.49 7.04
C THR A 115 -10.38 5.20 8.26
N ALA A 116 -11.53 5.87 8.39
CA ALA A 116 -12.47 5.63 9.49
C ALA A 116 -13.21 4.29 9.30
N ILE A 117 -13.56 3.94 8.06
CA ILE A 117 -14.11 2.62 7.72
C ILE A 117 -13.11 1.52 8.07
N SER A 118 -11.85 1.67 7.66
CA SER A 118 -10.76 0.75 8.00
C SER A 118 -10.63 0.57 9.51
N GLU A 119 -10.61 1.68 10.26
CA GLU A 119 -10.49 1.67 11.72
C GLU A 119 -11.67 0.98 12.42
N SER A 120 -12.89 1.15 11.88
CA SER A 120 -14.09 0.50 12.44
C SER A 120 -14.13 -1.02 12.22
N ALA A 121 -13.48 -1.51 11.17
CA ALA A 121 -13.42 -2.92 10.82
C ALA A 121 -12.19 -3.64 11.40
N ALA A 122 -11.11 -2.89 11.67
CA ALA A 122 -9.85 -3.44 12.16
C ALA A 122 -9.96 -3.93 13.61
N ALA A 123 -9.36 -5.09 13.89
CA ALA A 123 -9.10 -5.46 15.28
C ALA A 123 -8.08 -4.48 15.89
N PRO A 124 -8.12 -4.21 17.21
CA PRO A 124 -7.16 -3.32 17.86
C PRO A 124 -5.70 -3.79 17.75
N ASP A 125 -5.47 -5.10 17.60
CA ASP A 125 -4.17 -5.73 17.44
C ASP A 125 -3.79 -6.03 15.98
N ASP A 126 -4.63 -5.64 15.01
CA ASP A 126 -4.31 -5.72 13.58
C ASP A 126 -3.34 -4.60 13.18
N VAL A 127 -2.05 -4.86 13.40
CA VAL A 127 -0.96 -3.94 13.10
C VAL A 127 -0.96 -3.50 11.63
N ASP A 128 -1.36 -4.36 10.70
CA ASP A 128 -1.31 -4.06 9.27
C ASP A 128 -2.33 -2.99 8.89
N SER A 129 -3.59 -3.21 9.29
CA SER A 129 -4.64 -2.21 9.08
C SER A 129 -4.35 -0.92 9.86
N GLN A 130 -3.98 -1.04 11.14
CA GLN A 130 -3.79 0.11 12.04
C GLN A 130 -2.63 1.02 11.64
N SER A 131 -1.53 0.45 11.12
CA SER A 131 -0.40 1.25 10.62
C SER A 131 -0.73 1.91 9.27
N ALA A 132 -1.32 1.17 8.33
CA ALA A 132 -1.66 1.68 7.00
C ALA A 132 -2.71 2.82 7.07
N LEU A 133 -3.77 2.66 7.87
CA LEU A 133 -4.80 3.70 8.01
C LEU A 133 -4.24 4.99 8.63
N ARG A 134 -3.31 4.87 9.60
CA ARG A 134 -2.67 6.04 10.22
C ARG A 134 -1.76 6.76 9.24
N GLY A 135 -1.00 6.03 8.44
CA GLY A 135 -0.17 6.62 7.37
C GLY A 135 -1.00 7.43 6.38
N ALA A 136 -2.09 6.86 5.85
CA ALA A 136 -2.99 7.57 4.93
C ALA A 136 -3.66 8.79 5.58
N ARG A 137 -4.18 8.64 6.81
CA ARG A 137 -4.83 9.73 7.56
C ARG A 137 -3.85 10.87 7.86
N ALA A 138 -2.61 10.54 8.25
CA ALA A 138 -1.55 11.51 8.53
C ALA A 138 -1.26 12.39 7.29
N LYS A 139 -1.16 11.78 6.11
CA LYS A 139 -0.92 12.52 4.86
C LYS A 139 -2.04 13.49 4.50
N VAL A 140 -3.30 13.06 4.68
CA VAL A 140 -4.44 13.95 4.47
C VAL A 140 -4.39 15.15 5.42
N LEU A 141 -4.15 14.92 6.71
CA LEU A 141 -4.06 15.98 7.71
C LEU A 141 -2.90 16.94 7.43
N ALA A 142 -1.74 16.41 7.01
CA ALA A 142 -0.61 17.24 6.60
C ALA A 142 -0.95 18.13 5.40
N THR A 143 -1.70 17.60 4.42
CA THR A 143 -2.14 18.39 3.26
C THR A 143 -3.11 19.50 3.64
N ARG A 144 -3.90 19.30 4.71
CA ARG A 144 -4.81 20.31 5.27
C ARG A 144 -4.13 21.33 6.18
N GLY A 145 -2.85 21.14 6.50
CA GLY A 145 -2.10 22.01 7.41
C GLY A 145 -2.18 21.62 8.88
N ASP A 146 -2.84 20.51 9.22
CA ASP A 146 -2.95 19.99 10.60
C ASP A 146 -1.68 19.21 10.99
N PHE A 147 -0.54 19.90 10.94
CA PHE A 147 0.79 19.28 11.00
C PHE A 147 1.10 18.57 12.32
N GLU A 148 0.57 19.05 13.44
CA GLU A 148 0.77 18.44 14.76
C GLU A 148 0.15 17.04 14.79
N GLN A 149 -1.15 16.94 14.47
CA GLN A 149 -1.86 15.67 14.45
C GLN A 149 -1.32 14.73 13.35
N ALA A 150 -0.98 15.27 12.18
CA ALA A 150 -0.37 14.51 11.10
C ALA A 150 0.97 13.87 11.55
N THR A 151 1.81 14.65 12.24
CA THR A 151 3.10 14.16 12.73
C THR A 151 2.92 13.06 13.77
N THR A 152 2.01 13.24 14.73
CA THR A 152 1.71 12.21 15.74
C THR A 152 1.26 10.90 15.08
N LEU A 153 0.31 10.96 14.14
CA LEU A 153 -0.17 9.76 13.46
C LEU A 153 0.90 9.09 12.60
N ALA A 154 1.78 9.86 11.95
CA ALA A 154 2.90 9.30 11.19
C ALA A 154 3.90 8.57 12.12
N GLU A 155 4.21 9.14 13.28
CA GLU A 155 5.10 8.52 14.27
C GLU A 155 4.48 7.25 14.89
N GLU A 156 3.18 7.28 15.22
CA GLU A 156 2.44 6.09 15.68
C GLU A 156 2.42 4.98 14.62
N ALA A 157 2.22 5.33 13.35
CA ALA A 157 2.22 4.37 12.26
C ALA A 157 3.58 3.67 12.12
N LEU A 158 4.68 4.42 12.27
CA LEU A 158 6.04 3.87 12.27
C LEU A 158 6.30 2.97 13.47
N GLU A 159 5.88 3.35 14.67
CA GLU A 159 6.03 2.51 15.88
C GLU A 159 5.31 1.16 15.71
N LEU A 160 4.10 1.18 15.15
CA LEU A 160 3.35 -0.04 14.82
C LEU A 160 4.08 -0.87 13.76
N GLY A 161 4.54 -0.25 12.67
CA GLY A 161 5.23 -0.94 11.58
C GLY A 161 6.60 -1.53 11.95
N GLU A 162 7.32 -0.93 12.89
CA GLU A 162 8.62 -1.42 13.37
C GLU A 162 8.51 -2.68 14.24
N ARG A 163 7.34 -2.90 14.86
CA ARG A 163 7.06 -4.13 15.62
C ARG A 163 6.90 -5.35 14.72
N HIS A 164 6.74 -5.17 13.42
CA HIS A 164 6.46 -6.22 12.46
C HIS A 164 7.62 -6.41 11.46
N GLU A 165 7.97 -7.65 11.13
CA GLU A 165 9.08 -7.98 10.22
C GLU A 165 8.70 -7.88 8.72
N ASN A 166 7.96 -6.84 8.32
CA ASN A 166 7.57 -6.60 6.93
C ASN A 166 8.29 -5.37 6.34
N PRO A 167 9.48 -5.52 5.74
CA PRO A 167 10.28 -4.39 5.29
C PRO A 167 9.61 -3.54 4.20
N VAL A 168 8.72 -4.10 3.37
CA VAL A 168 8.01 -3.32 2.33
C VAL A 168 7.06 -2.33 2.98
N GLN A 169 6.23 -2.83 3.90
CA GLN A 169 5.26 -2.03 4.61
C GLN A 169 5.95 -0.98 5.49
N THR A 170 7.03 -1.34 6.20
CA THR A 170 7.84 -0.35 6.93
C THR A 170 8.36 0.73 5.97
N GLY A 171 8.79 0.35 4.76
CA GLY A 171 9.18 1.29 3.70
C GLY A 171 8.05 2.23 3.28
N ASP A 172 6.85 1.72 3.03
CA ASP A 172 5.68 2.53 2.64
C ASP A 172 5.24 3.51 3.75
N LEU A 173 5.33 3.08 5.01
CA LEU A 173 5.06 3.94 6.16
C LEU A 173 6.11 5.05 6.29
N LEU A 174 7.38 4.74 6.05
CA LEU A 174 8.47 5.72 6.02
C LEU A 174 8.30 6.72 4.87
N MET A 175 7.84 6.29 3.69
CA MET A 175 7.49 7.20 2.59
C MET A 175 6.34 8.14 2.99
N SER A 176 5.31 7.60 3.65
CA SER A 176 4.18 8.41 4.13
C SER A 176 4.60 9.42 5.20
N ALA A 177 5.44 9.00 6.15
CA ALA A 177 6.00 9.88 7.17
C ALA A 177 6.92 10.95 6.56
N ALA A 178 7.73 10.60 5.57
CA ALA A 178 8.57 11.56 4.85
C ALA A 178 7.72 12.67 4.20
N GLU A 179 6.61 12.30 3.56
CA GLU A 179 5.69 13.29 2.97
C GLU A 179 5.11 14.23 4.03
N VAL A 180 4.66 13.69 5.17
CA VAL A 180 4.15 14.48 6.31
C VAL A 180 5.23 15.43 6.84
N PHE A 181 6.44 14.93 7.08
CA PHE A 181 7.56 15.75 7.57
C PHE A 181 7.98 16.83 6.57
N ARG A 182 7.92 16.54 5.27
CA ARG A 182 8.19 17.53 4.22
C ARG A 182 7.15 18.65 4.25
N LEU A 183 5.86 18.29 4.32
CA LEU A 183 4.75 19.25 4.37
C LEU A 183 4.78 20.13 5.63
N SER A 184 5.19 19.57 6.77
CA SER A 184 5.33 20.31 8.04
C SER A 184 6.64 21.12 8.16
N GLY A 185 7.53 21.05 7.16
CA GLY A 185 8.82 21.74 7.16
C GLY A 185 9.93 21.06 7.96
N ALA A 186 9.69 19.87 8.51
CA ALA A 186 10.66 19.05 9.22
C ALA A 186 11.62 18.32 8.23
N ARG A 187 12.35 19.11 7.43
CA ARG A 187 13.22 18.63 6.34
C ARG A 187 14.16 17.49 6.74
N TYR A 188 14.87 17.63 7.86
CA TYR A 188 15.81 16.60 8.33
C TYR A 188 15.11 15.26 8.61
N LYS A 189 13.95 15.28 9.28
CA LYS A 189 13.15 14.07 9.54
C LYS A 189 12.65 13.43 8.24
N SER A 190 12.23 14.26 7.27
CA SER A 190 11.82 13.78 5.95
C SER A 190 12.95 13.04 5.23
N GLU A 191 14.15 13.63 5.22
CA GLU A 191 15.32 13.07 4.54
C GLU A 191 15.78 11.75 5.22
N GLU A 192 15.78 11.70 6.55
CA GLU A 192 16.05 10.49 7.31
C GLU A 192 15.05 9.37 7.01
N ALA A 193 13.75 9.69 7.00
CA ALA A 193 12.70 8.73 6.68
C ALA A 193 12.86 8.15 5.26
N LEU A 194 13.17 8.98 4.26
CA LEU A 194 13.42 8.51 2.88
C LEU A 194 14.65 7.60 2.77
N ARG A 195 15.74 7.90 3.48
CA ARG A 195 16.93 7.01 3.50
C ARG A 195 16.60 5.64 4.08
N ARG A 196 15.82 5.61 5.16
CA ARG A 196 15.36 4.37 5.79
C ARG A 196 14.42 3.61 4.85
N ALA A 197 13.49 4.29 4.19
CA ALA A 197 12.59 3.70 3.20
C ALA A 197 13.38 3.06 2.04
N LEU A 198 14.36 3.79 1.50
CA LEU A 198 15.26 3.28 0.46
C LEU A 198 15.97 1.99 0.91
N SER A 199 16.54 1.97 2.11
CA SER A 199 17.20 0.77 2.64
C SER A 199 16.25 -0.43 2.76
N CYS A 200 15.00 -0.20 3.20
CA CYS A 200 13.96 -1.22 3.23
C CYS A 200 13.66 -1.80 1.84
N PHE A 201 13.47 -0.93 0.85
CA PHE A 201 13.16 -1.32 -0.52
C PHE A 201 14.33 -2.03 -1.21
N GLU A 202 15.57 -1.58 -1.01
CA GLU A 202 16.78 -2.24 -1.53
C GLU A 202 16.96 -3.63 -0.95
N ARG A 203 16.80 -3.80 0.37
CA ARG A 203 16.87 -5.12 1.03
C ARG A 203 15.82 -6.09 0.49
N LYS A 204 14.64 -5.59 0.13
CA LYS A 204 13.58 -6.40 -0.47
C LYS A 204 13.80 -6.67 -1.96
N GLY A 205 14.52 -5.79 -2.67
CA GLY A 205 14.60 -5.78 -4.13
C GLY A 205 13.45 -5.04 -4.82
N HIS A 206 12.81 -4.10 -4.13
CA HIS A 206 11.70 -3.31 -4.66
C HIS A 206 12.21 -2.11 -5.45
N LEU A 207 12.50 -2.32 -6.75
CA LEU A 207 13.13 -1.32 -7.61
C LEU A 207 12.28 -0.07 -7.85
N VAL A 208 10.96 -0.22 -7.98
CA VAL A 208 10.06 0.92 -8.23
C VAL A 208 10.11 1.92 -7.07
N LEU A 209 9.77 1.49 -5.86
CA LEU A 209 9.77 2.36 -4.68
C LEU A 209 11.18 2.79 -4.24
N ALA A 210 12.21 1.97 -4.47
CA ALA A 210 13.61 2.41 -4.27
C ALA A 210 14.01 3.54 -5.24
N THR A 211 13.46 3.55 -6.46
CA THR A 211 13.71 4.63 -7.42
C THR A 211 12.94 5.89 -7.02
N GLU A 212 11.69 5.74 -6.57
CA GLU A 212 10.88 6.85 -6.04
C GLU A 212 11.56 7.51 -4.83
N ALA A 213 12.00 6.73 -3.84
CA ALA A 213 12.71 7.24 -2.67
C ALA A 213 14.00 7.98 -3.03
N ARG A 214 14.77 7.47 -4.01
CA ARG A 214 15.98 8.15 -4.52
C ARG A 214 15.66 9.47 -5.21
N SER A 215 14.61 9.51 -6.03
CA SER A 215 14.17 10.73 -6.69
C SER A 215 13.79 11.81 -5.67
N LEU A 216 13.06 11.44 -4.62
CA LEU A 216 12.71 12.38 -3.55
C LEU A 216 13.93 12.85 -2.75
N LEU A 217 14.94 11.98 -2.58
CA LEU A 217 16.21 12.37 -1.93
C LEU A 217 17.02 13.37 -2.77
N SER A 218 17.08 13.21 -4.10
CA SER A 218 17.79 14.17 -4.96
C SER A 218 17.19 15.57 -4.93
N ASP A 219 15.87 15.70 -4.75
CA ASP A 219 15.21 17.00 -4.64
C ASP A 219 15.74 17.83 -3.45
N PHE A 220 16.20 17.17 -2.38
CA PHE A 220 16.85 17.85 -1.25
C PHE A 220 18.27 18.31 -1.58
N GLU A 221 19.02 17.59 -2.41
CA GLU A 221 20.39 17.95 -2.79
C GLU A 221 20.41 19.17 -3.73
N ASP A 222 19.45 19.21 -4.67
CA ASP A 222 19.28 20.32 -5.60
C ASP A 222 18.81 21.60 -4.89
N SER A 223 17.93 21.47 -3.90
CA SER A 223 17.45 22.60 -3.09
C SER A 223 18.55 23.22 -2.21
N SER A 224 19.53 22.42 -1.77
CA SER A 224 20.70 22.90 -1.01
C SER A 224 21.74 23.60 -1.87
N SER A 225 21.77 23.30 -3.17
CA SER A 225 22.74 23.88 -4.12
C SER A 225 22.28 25.24 -4.69
N GLN A 226 21.02 25.61 -4.46
CA GLN A 226 20.41 26.87 -4.94
C GLN A 226 20.21 27.93 -3.83
N SER A 227 20.51 27.60 -2.57
CA SER A 227 20.41 28.51 -1.40
C SER A 227 21.79 28.97 -0.95
#